data_AF-R9XEW0-F1
#
_entry.id   AF-R9XEW0-F1
#
_cell.length_a   1.000
_cell.length_b   1.000
_cell.length_c   1.000
_cell.angle_alpha   90.00
_cell.angle_beta   90.00
_cell.angle_gamma   90.00
#
_symmetry.space_group_name_H-M   'P 1'
#
loop_
_entity.id
_entity.type
_entity.pdbx_description
1 polymer ?
#
loop_
_entity_poly.entity_id
_entity_poly.type
_entity_poly.pdbx_seq_one_letter_code
_entity_poly.pdbx_strand_id
1 'polypeptide(L)'
;MNSKDIRTGDRVLCKVGDFPPWPAVVVPQRFLSKVVYSGKRSKSYVCVAFFNDDSYYWKEPRHLTLLTDRMCADWMKNSKSKDEALIGAYQQAIEYKRLFDFMKERLVQEEREEILEDVKDIPAGEDPFEPKPTTRRTGSTKSSVSRKRARSVSAPGNSASLSQTDSLGAASDTKTAHPILASASSPSLSKTSALSKRRKLDYDNRVSIAQLLRNKLQRNLVQRDEPPSEKEYKESDRMFRTIINKLSNDPPFFDYKALRVSKLYKLLKVIAQDENLARYHDDCNKILATWAPLIVQIKQEKQMAQQMDTSTTDDISLVSDVKVGEQSSKSLN
;
A
#
# COMPACT_ATOMS: atom_id res chain seq x y z
N MET A 1 -16.55 32.14 14.73
CA MET A 1 -17.37 30.90 14.80
C MET A 1 -16.42 29.76 15.13
N ASN A 2 -16.56 29.17 16.32
CA ASN A 2 -15.61 28.23 16.92
C ASN A 2 -15.31 27.03 16.03
N SER A 3 -14.06 26.56 16.07
CA SER A 3 -13.61 25.27 15.53
C SER A 3 -14.49 24.16 16.12
N LYS A 4 -15.57 23.83 15.41
CA LYS A 4 -16.51 22.77 15.79
C LYS A 4 -15.76 21.44 15.83
N ASP A 5 -16.13 20.60 16.79
CA ASP A 5 -15.63 19.23 16.91
C ASP A 5 -15.93 18.45 15.65
N ILE A 6 -14.98 18.42 14.71
CA ILE A 6 -15.08 17.64 13.48
C ILE A 6 -15.00 16.15 13.86
N ARG A 7 -15.97 15.37 13.40
CA ARG A 7 -16.12 13.96 13.70
C ARG A 7 -16.04 13.10 12.43
N THR A 8 -15.86 11.80 12.62
CA THR A 8 -15.89 10.85 11.49
C THR A 8 -17.23 10.93 10.76
N GLY A 9 -17.21 10.91 9.43
CA GLY A 9 -18.42 11.00 8.61
C GLY A 9 -18.92 12.42 8.36
N ASP A 10 -18.34 13.44 8.99
CA ASP A 10 -18.65 14.83 8.63
C ASP A 10 -18.18 15.12 7.21
N ARG A 11 -19.09 15.69 6.41
CA ARG A 11 -18.76 16.28 5.12
C ARG A 11 -18.10 17.64 5.35
N VAL A 12 -17.01 17.89 4.64
CA VAL A 12 -16.22 19.11 4.77
C VAL A 12 -15.77 19.62 3.41
N LEU A 13 -15.52 20.93 3.32
CA LEU A 13 -14.73 21.53 2.26
C LEU A 13 -13.28 21.63 2.73
N CYS A 14 -12.38 21.07 1.92
CA CYS A 14 -10.95 21.13 2.14
C CYS A 14 -10.27 21.85 0.97
N LYS A 15 -9.62 22.98 1.27
CA LYS A 15 -8.81 23.75 0.32
C LYS A 15 -7.40 23.17 0.26
N VAL A 16 -6.90 22.80 -0.92
CA VAL A 16 -5.54 22.27 -1.11
C VAL A 16 -4.79 23.10 -2.14
N GLY A 17 -3.71 23.77 -1.75
CA GLY A 17 -2.91 24.62 -2.64
C GLY A 17 -3.80 25.58 -3.45
N ASP A 18 -3.62 25.56 -4.78
CA ASP A 18 -4.35 26.43 -5.70
C ASP A 18 -5.72 25.88 -6.13
N PHE A 19 -6.02 24.60 -5.85
CA PHE A 19 -7.31 23.99 -6.19
C PHE A 19 -8.46 24.63 -5.42
N PRO A 20 -9.67 24.77 -5.98
CA PRO A 20 -10.82 25.29 -5.22
C PRO A 20 -11.11 24.42 -3.98
N PRO A 21 -11.82 24.96 -2.96
CA PRO A 21 -12.28 24.14 -1.84
C PRO A 21 -13.09 22.93 -2.34
N TRP A 22 -12.61 21.73 -2.01
CA TRP A 22 -13.14 20.49 -2.58
C TRP A 22 -13.96 19.72 -1.53
N PRO A 23 -15.11 19.15 -1.89
CA PRO A 23 -15.91 18.29 -1.01
C PRO A 23 -15.15 17.03 -0.58
N ALA A 24 -15.18 16.72 0.71
CA ALA A 24 -14.54 15.55 1.30
C ALA A 24 -15.33 15.03 2.50
N VAL A 25 -14.99 13.82 2.95
CA VAL A 25 -15.50 13.19 4.18
C VAL A 25 -14.35 13.01 5.16
N VAL A 26 -14.57 13.31 6.43
CA VAL A 26 -13.61 13.00 7.50
C VAL A 26 -13.64 11.51 7.78
N VAL A 27 -12.51 10.85 7.61
CA VAL A 27 -12.42 9.38 7.70
C VAL A 27 -11.72 8.92 8.98
N PRO A 28 -12.14 7.79 9.55
CA PRO A 28 -11.52 7.21 10.73
C PRO A 28 -10.09 6.74 10.44
N GLN A 29 -9.11 7.24 11.20
CA GLN A 29 -7.69 6.97 10.97
C GLN A 29 -7.32 5.49 11.04
N ARG A 30 -8.06 4.73 11.84
CA ARG A 30 -7.89 3.28 12.00
C ARG A 30 -8.12 2.47 10.72
N PHE A 31 -8.85 3.00 9.73
CA PHE A 31 -9.11 2.33 8.46
C PHE A 31 -8.18 2.77 7.33
N LEU A 32 -7.26 3.69 7.60
CA LEU A 32 -6.30 4.16 6.60
C LEU A 32 -5.23 3.10 6.32
N SER A 33 -4.77 3.06 5.07
CA SER A 33 -3.61 2.27 4.69
C SER A 33 -2.35 2.79 5.39
N LYS A 34 -1.32 1.94 5.51
CA LYS A 34 -0.03 2.36 6.09
C LYS A 34 0.59 3.53 5.34
N VAL A 35 0.39 3.59 4.03
CA VAL A 35 0.91 4.64 3.14
C VAL A 35 0.21 5.97 3.40
N VAL A 36 -1.11 5.97 3.52
CA VAL A 36 -1.86 7.20 3.84
C VAL A 36 -1.53 7.65 5.26
N TYR A 37 -1.46 6.72 6.21
CA TYR A 37 -1.18 7.03 7.61
C TYR A 37 0.23 7.61 7.82
N SER A 38 1.24 7.11 7.10
CA SER A 38 2.61 7.65 7.20
C SER A 38 2.73 9.09 6.71
N GLY A 39 1.78 9.57 5.88
CA GLY A 39 1.68 10.97 5.46
C GLY A 39 1.26 11.94 6.56
N LYS A 40 0.80 11.46 7.72
CA LYS A 40 0.35 12.30 8.84
C LYS A 40 1.51 13.14 9.40
N ARG A 41 1.36 14.48 9.34
CA ARG A 41 2.42 15.42 9.77
C ARG A 41 2.31 15.87 11.23
N SER A 42 1.12 15.84 11.81
CA SER A 42 0.92 16.22 13.21
C SER A 42 -0.19 15.38 13.84
N LYS A 43 -0.10 15.18 15.15
CA LYS A 43 -1.11 14.45 15.94
C LYS A 43 -2.49 15.10 15.87
N SER A 44 -2.54 16.42 15.68
CA SER A 44 -3.78 17.22 15.59
C SER A 44 -4.46 17.19 14.21
N TYR A 45 -3.86 16.53 13.22
CA TYR A 45 -4.41 16.50 11.87
C TYR A 45 -5.43 15.37 11.75
N VAL A 46 -6.57 15.69 11.15
CA VAL A 46 -7.56 14.71 10.71
C VAL A 46 -7.29 14.34 9.27
N CYS A 47 -7.71 13.14 8.88
CA CYS A 47 -7.65 12.69 7.50
C CYS A 47 -9.01 12.89 6.85
N VAL A 48 -9.01 13.45 5.64
CA VAL A 48 -10.18 13.56 4.79
C VAL A 48 -9.97 12.76 3.51
N ALA A 49 -11.03 12.16 3.00
CA ALA A 49 -11.07 11.51 1.69
C ALA A 49 -11.97 12.34 0.78
N PHE A 50 -11.47 12.75 -0.39
CA PHE A 50 -12.24 13.60 -1.30
C PHE A 50 -13.37 12.82 -1.96
N PHE A 51 -14.43 13.52 -2.34
CA PHE A 51 -15.43 12.98 -3.25
C PHE A 51 -14.91 13.05 -4.69
N ASN A 52 -15.27 12.04 -5.50
CA ASN A 52 -14.90 11.93 -6.91
C ASN A 52 -13.38 11.95 -7.19
N ASP A 53 -12.58 11.57 -6.20
CA ASP A 53 -11.11 11.45 -6.27
C ASP A 53 -10.63 10.44 -5.22
N ASP A 54 -9.66 9.59 -5.53
CA ASP A 54 -9.14 8.54 -4.65
C ASP A 54 -8.10 9.03 -3.63
N SER A 55 -7.88 10.35 -3.60
CA SER A 55 -6.88 10.96 -2.75
C SER A 55 -7.35 11.20 -1.31
N TYR A 56 -6.40 11.04 -0.39
CA TYR A 56 -6.53 11.39 1.03
C TYR A 56 -5.69 12.62 1.33
N TYR A 57 -6.16 13.44 2.26
CA TYR A 57 -5.42 14.61 2.70
C TYR A 57 -5.46 14.78 4.21
N TRP A 58 -4.33 15.18 4.78
CA TRP A 58 -4.19 15.46 6.20
C TRP A 58 -4.27 16.96 6.44
N LYS A 59 -5.21 17.40 7.26
CA LYS A 59 -5.39 18.82 7.58
C LYS A 59 -5.84 19.04 9.01
N GLU A 60 -5.53 20.21 9.56
CA GLU A 60 -6.05 20.57 10.87
C GLU A 60 -7.56 20.88 10.79
N PRO A 61 -8.35 20.47 11.78
CA PRO A 61 -9.79 20.72 11.82
C PRO A 61 -10.18 22.19 11.63
N ARG A 62 -9.39 23.13 12.16
CA ARG A 62 -9.64 24.58 12.04
C ARG A 62 -9.60 25.10 10.60
N HIS A 63 -9.00 24.36 9.67
CA HIS A 63 -8.89 24.72 8.25
C HIS A 63 -9.85 23.92 7.36
N LEU A 64 -10.77 23.18 7.96
CA LEU A 64 -11.86 22.49 7.29
C LEU A 64 -13.16 23.26 7.55
N THR A 65 -14.01 23.36 6.53
CA THR A 65 -15.33 23.98 6.67
C THR A 65 -16.38 22.90 6.58
N LEU A 66 -17.29 22.78 7.54
CA LEU A 66 -18.39 21.81 7.44
C LEU A 66 -19.25 22.09 6.20
N LEU A 67 -19.53 21.03 5.45
CA LEU A 67 -20.30 21.08 4.23
C LEU A 67 -21.71 20.54 4.51
N THR A 68 -22.69 21.44 4.49
CA THR A 68 -24.11 21.11 4.70
C THR A 68 -24.82 20.88 3.38
N ASP A 69 -25.97 20.19 3.39
CA ASP A 69 -26.78 19.97 2.19
C ASP A 69 -27.18 21.27 1.51
N ARG A 70 -27.50 22.29 2.32
CA ARG A 70 -27.81 23.64 1.81
C ARG A 70 -26.63 24.22 1.05
N MET A 71 -25.41 24.10 1.58
CA MET A 71 -24.21 24.59 0.89
C MET A 71 -23.94 23.84 -0.40
N CYS A 72 -24.17 22.52 -0.44
CA CYS A 72 -24.06 21.75 -1.68
C CYS A 72 -25.11 22.21 -2.72
N ALA A 73 -26.37 22.37 -2.31
CA ALA A 73 -27.43 22.81 -3.20
C ALA A 73 -27.20 24.24 -3.73
N ASP A 74 -26.78 25.15 -2.84
CA ASP A 74 -26.44 26.53 -3.20
C ASP A 74 -25.24 26.58 -4.14
N TRP A 75 -24.23 25.72 -3.95
CA TRP A 75 -23.10 25.60 -4.86
C TRP A 75 -23.55 25.05 -6.21
N MET A 76 -24.31 23.95 -6.25
CA MET A 76 -24.79 23.34 -7.50
C MET A 76 -25.67 24.30 -8.33
N LYS A 77 -26.47 25.14 -7.68
CA LYS A 77 -27.34 26.12 -8.36
C LYS A 77 -26.57 27.34 -8.90
N ASN A 78 -25.60 27.83 -8.14
CA ASN A 78 -24.94 29.11 -8.44
C ASN A 78 -23.55 28.94 -9.09
N SER A 79 -22.98 27.74 -9.08
CA SER A 79 -21.66 27.49 -9.61
C SER A 79 -21.63 27.65 -11.13
N LYS A 80 -20.62 28.38 -11.61
CA LYS A 80 -20.27 28.49 -13.03
C LYS A 80 -19.04 27.64 -13.37
N SER A 81 -18.66 26.72 -12.46
CA SER A 81 -17.50 25.86 -12.69
C SER A 81 -17.74 25.00 -13.93
N LYS A 82 -16.70 24.84 -14.75
CA LYS A 82 -16.65 23.89 -15.87
C LYS A 82 -15.86 22.62 -15.52
N ASP A 83 -15.37 22.53 -14.29
CA ASP A 83 -14.62 21.38 -13.81
C ASP A 83 -15.59 20.24 -13.49
N GLU A 84 -15.69 19.29 -14.41
CA GLU A 84 -16.53 18.09 -14.28
C GLU A 84 -16.18 17.27 -13.04
N ALA A 85 -14.91 17.22 -12.64
CA ALA A 85 -14.48 16.47 -11.46
C ALA A 85 -15.02 17.13 -10.19
N LEU A 86 -14.96 18.46 -10.11
CA LEU A 86 -15.51 19.21 -8.98
C LEU A 86 -17.04 19.13 -8.92
N ILE A 87 -17.71 19.20 -10.08
CA ILE A 87 -19.16 19.01 -10.17
C ILE A 87 -19.54 17.62 -9.65
N GLY A 88 -18.84 16.57 -10.13
CA GLY A 88 -19.05 15.20 -9.65
C GLY A 88 -18.77 15.03 -8.16
N ALA A 89 -17.80 15.75 -7.61
CA ALA A 89 -17.51 15.74 -6.17
C ALA A 89 -18.67 16.32 -5.34
N TYR A 90 -19.28 17.42 -5.79
CA TYR A 90 -20.47 17.97 -5.12
C TYR A 90 -21.69 17.06 -5.30
N GLN A 91 -21.85 16.41 -6.45
CA GLN A 91 -22.93 15.45 -6.65
C GLN A 91 -22.81 14.25 -5.70
N GLN A 92 -21.63 13.63 -5.59
CA GLN A 92 -21.38 12.56 -4.63
C GLN A 92 -21.56 13.05 -3.18
N ALA A 93 -21.17 14.29 -2.87
CA ALA A 93 -21.39 14.86 -1.54
C ALA A 93 -22.88 15.03 -1.19
N ILE A 94 -23.75 15.27 -2.18
CA ILE A 94 -25.21 15.31 -2.01
C ILE A 94 -25.78 13.90 -1.83
N GLU A 95 -25.28 12.95 -2.61
CA GLU A 95 -25.72 11.55 -2.56
C GLU A 95 -25.20 10.79 -1.32
N TYR A 96 -24.16 11.31 -0.66
CA TYR A 96 -23.59 10.76 0.55
C TYR A 96 -24.60 10.68 1.69
N LYS A 97 -24.86 9.45 2.17
CA LYS A 97 -25.78 9.17 3.28
C LYS A 97 -25.10 8.54 4.48
N ARG A 98 -24.17 7.59 4.27
CA ARG A 98 -23.55 6.81 5.34
C ARG A 98 -22.04 6.68 5.13
N LEU A 99 -21.30 6.87 6.21
CA LEU A 99 -19.84 6.70 6.24
C LEU A 99 -19.42 5.27 5.87
N PHE A 100 -20.15 4.26 6.37
CA PHE A 100 -19.84 2.86 6.08
C PHE A 100 -19.87 2.56 4.58
N ASP A 101 -20.91 3.00 3.87
CA ASP A 101 -21.06 2.73 2.43
C ASP A 101 -19.93 3.40 1.63
N PHE A 102 -19.61 4.66 1.96
CA PHE A 102 -18.49 5.38 1.36
C PHE A 102 -17.15 4.70 1.63
N MET A 103 -16.88 4.32 2.89
CA MET A 103 -15.64 3.63 3.26
C MET A 103 -15.57 2.24 2.63
N LYS A 104 -16.69 1.54 2.48
CA LYS A 104 -16.75 0.25 1.81
C LYS A 104 -16.32 0.38 0.35
N GLU A 105 -16.90 1.33 -0.38
CA GLU A 105 -16.51 1.59 -1.77
C GLU A 105 -15.02 1.93 -1.89
N ARG A 106 -14.51 2.81 -1.00
CA ARG A 106 -13.09 3.16 -0.93
C ARG A 106 -12.19 1.96 -0.68
N LEU A 107 -12.55 1.13 0.30
CA LEU A 107 -11.76 -0.05 0.64
C LEU A 107 -11.77 -1.09 -0.49
N VAL A 108 -12.89 -1.24 -1.22
CA VAL A 108 -12.96 -2.09 -2.41
C VAL A 108 -12.05 -1.55 -3.52
N GLN A 109 -12.12 -0.24 -3.81
CA GLN A 109 -11.26 0.41 -4.81
C GLN A 109 -9.76 0.26 -4.49
N GLU A 110 -9.41 0.29 -3.20
CA GLU A 110 -8.03 0.10 -2.74
C GLU A 110 -7.60 -1.37 -2.60
N GLU A 111 -8.46 -2.34 -2.96
CA GLU A 111 -8.24 -3.77 -2.74
C GLU A 111 -7.99 -4.14 -1.25
N ARG A 112 -8.65 -3.43 -0.32
CA ARG A 112 -8.59 -3.62 1.14
C ARG A 112 -9.95 -4.02 1.75
N GLU A 113 -10.84 -4.58 0.95
CA GLU A 113 -12.15 -5.08 1.38
C GLU A 113 -12.09 -6.17 2.45
N GLU A 114 -10.95 -6.85 2.60
CA GLU A 114 -10.65 -7.78 3.70
C GLU A 114 -10.86 -7.17 5.08
N ILE A 115 -10.71 -5.84 5.22
CA ILE A 115 -10.94 -5.13 6.48
C ILE A 115 -12.43 -5.11 6.85
N LEU A 116 -13.33 -5.24 5.87
CA LEU A 116 -14.79 -5.24 6.08
C LEU A 116 -15.31 -6.59 6.58
N GLU A 117 -14.57 -7.69 6.42
CA GLU A 117 -15.02 -9.02 6.88
C GLU A 117 -15.18 -9.07 8.41
N ASP A 118 -14.32 -8.33 9.13
CA ASP A 118 -14.31 -8.25 10.59
C ASP A 118 -15.09 -7.03 11.13
N VAL A 119 -15.61 -6.15 10.25
CA VAL A 119 -16.24 -4.87 10.61
C VAL A 119 -17.63 -4.78 10.00
N LYS A 120 -18.66 -4.96 10.83
CA LYS A 120 -20.07 -4.92 10.42
C LYS A 120 -20.59 -3.49 10.15
N ASP A 121 -20.00 -2.49 10.79
CA ASP A 121 -20.38 -1.08 10.61
C ASP A 121 -19.20 -0.16 10.97
N ILE A 122 -19.19 1.04 10.38
CA ILE A 122 -18.26 2.12 10.70
C ILE A 122 -19.14 3.32 11.08
N PRO A 123 -19.39 3.55 12.37
CA PRO A 123 -20.30 4.61 12.79
C PRO A 123 -19.68 5.99 12.53
N ALA A 124 -20.52 6.91 12.08
CA ALA A 124 -20.19 8.33 12.03
C ALA A 124 -20.32 8.95 13.43
N GLY A 125 -19.70 10.11 13.64
CA GLY A 125 -19.77 10.85 14.90
C GLY A 125 -18.72 10.47 15.94
N GLU A 126 -17.84 9.51 15.64
CA GLU A 126 -16.72 9.16 16.51
C GLU A 126 -15.59 10.20 16.44
N ASP A 127 -14.66 10.13 17.39
CA ASP A 127 -13.44 10.92 17.36
C ASP A 127 -12.50 10.39 16.24
N PRO A 128 -12.12 11.22 15.26
CA PRO A 128 -11.21 10.83 14.18
C PRO A 128 -9.83 10.37 14.66
N PHE A 129 -9.42 10.73 15.88
CA PHE A 129 -8.13 10.38 16.48
C PHE A 129 -8.16 9.05 17.24
N GLU A 130 -9.31 8.40 17.37
CA GLU A 130 -9.39 7.15 18.11
C GLU A 130 -8.48 6.08 17.49
N PRO A 131 -7.61 5.45 18.31
CA PRO A 131 -6.76 4.37 17.84
C PRO A 131 -7.62 3.16 17.45
N LYS A 132 -7.06 2.27 16.62
CA LYS A 132 -7.64 0.93 16.39
C LYS A 132 -8.03 0.33 17.74
N PRO A 133 -9.27 -0.13 17.95
CA PRO A 133 -9.60 -0.86 19.16
C PRO A 133 -8.61 -2.02 19.24
N THR A 134 -7.74 -1.98 20.24
CA THR A 134 -6.90 -3.12 20.54
C THR A 134 -7.90 -4.19 20.94
N THR A 135 -8.11 -5.21 20.10
CA THR A 135 -8.75 -6.44 20.53
C THR A 135 -7.85 -6.99 21.64
N ARG A 136 -8.15 -6.60 22.88
CA ARG A 136 -7.56 -7.16 24.08
C ARG A 136 -7.80 -8.66 23.96
N ARG A 137 -6.70 -9.41 23.85
CA ARG A 137 -6.66 -10.83 24.21
C ARG A 137 -7.18 -10.94 25.64
N THR A 138 -8.47 -11.21 25.79
CA THR A 138 -9.05 -11.75 27.01
C THR A 138 -8.45 -13.13 27.24
N GLY A 139 -7.75 -13.31 28.36
CA GLY A 139 -7.39 -14.63 28.89
C GLY A 139 -5.92 -15.03 28.75
N SER A 140 -5.01 -14.32 29.41
CA SER A 140 -3.72 -14.88 29.84
C SER A 140 -3.58 -14.64 31.35
N THR A 141 -4.27 -15.46 32.14
CA THR A 141 -3.89 -15.70 33.53
C THR A 141 -2.62 -16.55 33.53
N LYS A 142 -1.46 -15.90 33.62
CA LYS A 142 -0.30 -16.49 34.28
C LYS A 142 0.27 -15.49 35.27
N SER A 143 -0.12 -15.76 36.50
CA SER A 143 0.54 -15.39 37.74
C SER A 143 2.02 -15.77 37.73
N SER A 144 2.89 -14.80 37.98
CA SER A 144 4.18 -14.97 38.68
C SER A 144 4.51 -13.63 39.36
N VAL A 145 4.06 -13.46 40.61
CA VAL A 145 4.90 -13.59 41.81
C VAL A 145 6.16 -12.71 41.76
N SER A 146 6.00 -11.55 42.39
CA SER A 146 6.96 -10.80 43.22
C SER A 146 8.44 -11.23 43.21
N ARG A 147 9.33 -10.25 43.05
CA ARG A 147 10.32 -9.89 44.09
C ARG A 147 10.80 -8.44 43.97
N LYS A 148 10.39 -7.67 44.97
CA LYS A 148 11.01 -6.46 45.53
C LYS A 148 12.55 -6.54 45.49
N ARG A 149 13.19 -5.48 45.02
CA ARG A 149 14.38 -4.93 45.70
C ARG A 149 14.48 -3.43 45.46
N ALA A 150 14.28 -2.70 46.55
CA ALA A 150 14.57 -1.29 46.67
C ALA A 150 16.06 -1.08 46.91
N ARG A 151 16.63 -0.01 46.36
CA ARG A 151 17.58 0.85 47.07
C ARG A 151 17.65 2.23 46.42
N SER A 152 17.19 3.19 47.22
CA SER A 152 17.42 4.64 47.20
C SER A 152 18.90 5.03 47.02
N VAL A 153 19.20 6.18 46.40
CA VAL A 153 19.73 7.38 47.11
C VAL A 153 19.54 8.69 46.31
N SER A 154 19.12 9.74 47.04
CA SER A 154 19.45 11.20 46.95
C SER A 154 19.07 12.09 45.73
N ALA A 155 18.19 13.06 46.03
CA ALA A 155 18.00 14.38 45.39
C ALA A 155 19.02 15.42 45.95
N PRO A 156 18.84 16.78 45.91
CA PRO A 156 17.97 17.71 45.13
C PRO A 156 18.65 19.05 44.66
N GLY A 157 17.90 19.91 43.93
CA GLY A 157 18.01 21.39 43.90
C GLY A 157 18.91 22.02 42.80
N ASN A 158 18.69 23.24 42.27
CA ASN A 158 17.72 24.29 42.55
C ASN A 158 17.80 25.40 41.45
N SER A 159 16.79 26.29 41.42
CA SER A 159 16.76 27.72 40.99
C SER A 159 17.00 28.21 39.54
N ALA A 160 15.90 28.67 38.92
CA ALA A 160 15.58 30.02 38.39
C ALA A 160 16.64 31.00 37.81
N SER A 161 16.35 31.53 36.60
CA SER A 161 16.31 32.98 36.21
C SER A 161 15.86 33.09 34.74
N LEU A 162 14.71 33.67 34.35
CA LEU A 162 14.43 35.10 34.08
C LEU A 162 15.49 35.85 33.26
N SER A 163 15.19 36.09 31.98
CA SER A 163 15.45 37.39 31.33
C SER A 163 14.52 37.60 30.11
N GLN A 164 13.82 38.73 30.14
CA GLN A 164 13.11 39.35 29.04
C GLN A 164 14.12 39.97 28.06
N THR A 165 13.80 39.93 26.76
CA THR A 165 14.01 41.08 25.86
C THR A 165 12.94 41.08 24.79
N ASP A 166 12.17 42.17 24.76
CA ASP A 166 11.35 42.63 23.64
C ASP A 166 12.18 42.78 22.36
N SER A 167 11.60 42.44 21.21
CA SER A 167 11.84 43.12 19.94
C SER A 167 10.76 42.78 18.92
N LEU A 168 9.98 43.80 18.57
CA LEU A 168 9.06 43.87 17.45
C LEU A 168 9.86 43.84 16.13
N GLY A 169 9.43 43.04 15.17
CA GLY A 169 10.01 43.01 13.82
C GLY A 169 9.22 42.15 12.86
N ALA A 170 8.56 42.80 11.91
CA ALA A 170 7.68 42.22 10.91
C ALA A 170 8.44 41.51 9.75
N ALA A 171 7.64 40.76 8.97
CA ALA A 171 7.83 40.35 7.58
C ALA A 171 8.54 39.01 7.27
N SER A 172 7.73 38.12 6.66
CA SER A 172 8.02 37.26 5.51
C SER A 172 9.20 36.29 5.56
N ASP A 173 8.93 34.98 5.69
CA ASP A 173 8.98 34.07 4.53
C ASP A 173 8.65 32.62 4.94
N THR A 174 7.44 32.22 4.61
CA THR A 174 6.93 30.86 4.75
C THR A 174 7.51 29.98 3.64
N LYS A 175 8.51 29.16 3.95
CA LYS A 175 8.87 27.96 3.16
C LYS A 175 8.49 26.71 3.95
N THR A 176 7.26 26.25 3.78
CA THR A 176 6.83 24.92 4.21
C THR A 176 6.26 24.16 3.02
N ALA A 177 7.09 23.28 2.47
CA ALA A 177 6.72 22.32 1.44
C ALA A 177 5.76 21.28 2.03
N HIS A 178 4.51 21.26 1.54
CA HIS A 178 3.53 20.23 1.86
C HIS A 178 3.64 19.10 0.82
N PRO A 179 3.82 17.82 1.22
CA PRO A 179 3.75 16.72 0.26
C PRO A 179 2.29 16.44 -0.10
N ILE A 180 1.97 16.63 -1.38
CA ILE A 180 0.82 16.00 -2.01
C ILE A 180 1.25 14.57 -2.33
N LEU A 181 0.68 13.56 -1.65
CA LEU A 181 0.86 12.16 -2.04
C LEU A 181 -0.33 11.74 -2.91
N ALA A 182 -0.34 12.25 -4.14
CA ALA A 182 -0.90 11.62 -5.33
C ALA A 182 -0.42 12.39 -6.58
N SER A 183 -0.08 11.63 -7.61
CA SER A 183 0.53 12.03 -8.88
C SER A 183 -0.05 13.32 -9.49
N ALA A 184 0.80 14.33 -9.70
CA ALA A 184 0.42 15.57 -10.38
C ALA A 184 0.07 15.33 -11.87
N SER A 185 -1.01 15.94 -12.34
CA SER A 185 -1.28 16.24 -13.75
C SER A 185 -2.02 17.57 -13.78
N SER A 186 -1.48 18.60 -14.44
CA SER A 186 -1.96 19.14 -15.73
C SER A 186 -0.97 20.21 -16.25
N PRO A 187 -1.05 20.67 -17.51
CA PRO A 187 -0.97 19.89 -18.75
C PRO A 187 0.10 20.49 -19.70
N SER A 188 0.90 19.65 -20.35
CA SER A 188 1.65 20.04 -21.56
C SER A 188 2.10 18.79 -22.31
N LEU A 189 1.44 18.54 -23.45
CA LEU A 189 1.92 17.80 -24.62
C LEU A 189 2.89 16.62 -24.39
N SER A 190 2.38 15.46 -23.91
CA SER A 190 2.95 14.13 -24.25
C SER A 190 2.02 12.99 -23.81
N LYS A 191 0.94 12.74 -24.56
CA LYS A 191 -0.06 11.68 -24.25
C LYS A 191 0.52 10.25 -24.18
N THR A 192 1.74 10.00 -24.68
CA THR A 192 2.35 8.66 -24.69
C THR A 192 3.08 8.29 -23.39
N SER A 193 3.60 9.26 -22.64
CA SER A 193 4.46 8.99 -21.48
C SER A 193 3.67 8.69 -20.19
N ALA A 194 2.52 9.34 -19.99
CA ALA A 194 1.67 9.19 -18.81
C ALA A 194 0.89 7.87 -18.78
N LEU A 195 0.42 7.39 -19.95
CA LEU A 195 -0.19 6.06 -20.10
C LEU A 195 0.82 4.94 -19.79
N SER A 196 2.07 5.08 -20.25
CA SER A 196 3.14 4.15 -19.92
C SER A 196 3.47 4.13 -18.42
N LYS A 197 3.52 5.30 -17.77
CA LYS A 197 3.75 5.40 -16.31
C LYS A 197 2.60 4.81 -15.48
N ARG A 198 1.33 5.05 -15.87
CA ARG A 198 0.16 4.44 -15.20
C ARG A 198 0.10 2.93 -15.41
N ARG A 199 0.36 2.44 -16.64
CA ARG A 199 0.48 1.01 -16.92
C ARG A 199 1.64 0.37 -16.17
N LYS A 200 2.77 1.06 -16.04
CA LYS A 200 3.93 0.60 -15.26
C LYS A 200 3.62 0.51 -13.77
N LEU A 201 2.91 1.48 -13.20
CA LEU A 201 2.50 1.46 -11.79
C LEU A 201 1.49 0.34 -11.52
N ASP A 202 0.49 0.18 -12.39
CA ASP A 202 -0.49 -0.93 -12.32
C ASP A 202 0.22 -2.29 -12.47
N TYR A 203 1.20 -2.36 -13.37
CA TYR A 203 2.05 -3.52 -13.57
C TYR A 203 2.92 -3.87 -12.33
N ASP A 204 3.64 -2.89 -11.77
CA ASP A 204 4.49 -3.08 -10.58
C ASP A 204 3.63 -3.44 -9.36
N ASN A 205 2.39 -2.94 -9.31
CA ASN A 205 1.39 -3.35 -8.33
C ASN A 205 1.00 -4.83 -8.48
N ARG A 206 0.72 -5.32 -9.70
CA ARG A 206 0.41 -6.75 -9.96
C ARG A 206 1.53 -7.68 -9.51
N VAL A 207 2.79 -7.32 -9.79
CA VAL A 207 3.97 -8.09 -9.34
C VAL A 207 4.02 -8.14 -7.81
N SER A 208 3.82 -6.99 -7.16
CA SER A 208 3.86 -6.87 -5.70
C SER A 208 2.76 -7.70 -5.04
N ILE A 209 1.55 -7.69 -5.62
CA ILE A 209 0.43 -8.51 -5.15
C ILE A 209 0.74 -10.00 -5.35
N ALA A 210 1.25 -10.42 -6.50
CA ALA A 210 1.65 -11.81 -6.72
C ALA A 210 2.75 -12.27 -5.73
N GLN A 211 3.69 -11.40 -5.39
CA GLN A 211 4.70 -11.66 -4.35
C GLN A 211 4.09 -11.74 -2.95
N LEU A 212 3.13 -10.87 -2.62
CA LEU A 212 2.44 -10.91 -1.33
C LEU A 212 1.65 -12.22 -1.16
N LEU A 213 0.90 -12.61 -2.19
CA LEU A 213 0.16 -13.86 -2.23
C LEU A 213 1.10 -15.06 -2.02
N ARG A 214 2.23 -15.09 -2.75
CA ARG A 214 3.27 -16.10 -2.55
C ARG A 214 3.77 -16.12 -1.10
N ASN A 215 4.21 -14.98 -0.57
CA ASN A 215 4.91 -14.94 0.72
C ASN A 215 3.99 -15.32 1.88
N LYS A 216 2.70 -15.00 1.80
CA LYS A 216 1.72 -15.44 2.80
C LYS A 216 1.41 -16.94 2.65
N LEU A 217 1.10 -17.42 1.46
CA LEU A 217 0.86 -18.87 1.24
C LEU A 217 2.06 -19.71 1.67
N GLN A 218 3.27 -19.26 1.34
CA GLN A 218 4.52 -19.95 1.72
C GLN A 218 4.69 -20.01 3.24
N ARG A 219 4.42 -18.92 3.98
CA ARG A 219 4.50 -18.91 5.45
C ARG A 219 3.36 -19.68 6.12
N ASN A 220 2.16 -19.61 5.57
CA ASN A 220 0.97 -20.20 6.18
C ASN A 220 0.89 -21.70 5.95
N LEU A 221 1.47 -22.21 4.85
CA LEU A 221 1.29 -23.62 4.45
C LEU A 221 2.58 -24.43 4.35
N VAL A 222 3.72 -23.82 4.00
CA VAL A 222 4.94 -24.59 3.62
C VAL A 222 6.09 -24.39 4.60
N GLN A 223 6.38 -23.15 5.01
CA GLN A 223 7.50 -22.82 5.90
C GLN A 223 7.08 -22.92 7.36
N ARG A 224 6.81 -24.14 7.81
CA ARG A 224 6.30 -24.40 9.16
C ARG A 224 6.87 -25.69 9.73
N ASP A 225 7.02 -25.69 11.05
CA ASP A 225 7.40 -26.87 11.83
C ASP A 225 6.16 -27.60 12.39
N GLU A 226 5.01 -26.93 12.41
CA GLU A 226 3.73 -27.44 12.91
C GLU A 226 2.63 -27.32 11.83
N PRO A 227 1.61 -28.20 11.84
CA PRO A 227 0.47 -28.10 10.93
C PRO A 227 -0.19 -26.71 10.94
N PRO A 228 -0.78 -26.24 9.80
CA PRO A 228 -1.45 -24.95 9.76
C PRO A 228 -2.61 -24.87 10.77
N SER A 229 -2.72 -23.75 11.48
CA SER A 229 -3.86 -23.50 12.36
C SER A 229 -5.12 -23.21 11.55
N GLU A 230 -6.30 -23.39 12.17
CA GLU A 230 -7.59 -23.08 11.55
C GLU A 230 -7.66 -21.63 11.00
N LYS A 231 -6.99 -20.68 11.67
CA LYS A 231 -6.91 -19.29 11.20
C LYS A 231 -6.07 -19.17 9.92
N GLU A 232 -4.95 -19.88 9.84
CA GLU A 232 -4.06 -19.85 8.68
C GLU A 232 -4.67 -20.59 7.50
N TYR A 233 -5.44 -21.65 7.75
CA TYR A 233 -6.27 -22.29 6.75
C TYR A 233 -7.31 -21.32 6.20
N LYS A 234 -8.05 -20.61 7.05
CA LYS A 234 -9.01 -19.59 6.59
C LYS A 234 -8.34 -18.48 5.78
N GLU A 235 -7.18 -18.00 6.20
CA GLU A 235 -6.44 -16.99 5.43
C GLU A 235 -6.02 -17.55 4.08
N SER A 236 -5.41 -18.73 4.04
CA SER A 236 -5.00 -19.41 2.80
C SER A 236 -6.17 -19.67 1.85
N ASP A 237 -7.33 -20.10 2.35
CA ASP A 237 -8.56 -20.29 1.57
C ASP A 237 -8.98 -18.99 0.87
N ARG A 238 -8.89 -17.85 1.57
CA ARG A 238 -9.16 -16.52 0.99
C ARG A 238 -8.15 -16.17 -0.10
N MET A 239 -6.87 -16.50 0.10
CA MET A 239 -5.82 -16.26 -0.91
C MET A 239 -6.08 -17.06 -2.19
N PHE A 240 -6.43 -18.35 -2.06
CA PHE A 240 -6.78 -19.19 -3.21
C PHE A 240 -8.01 -18.66 -3.94
N ARG A 241 -9.07 -18.28 -3.22
CA ARG A 241 -10.25 -17.61 -3.82
C ARG A 241 -9.88 -16.34 -4.57
N THR A 242 -9.01 -15.51 -3.99
CA THR A 242 -8.53 -14.28 -4.64
C THR A 242 -7.80 -14.58 -5.94
N ILE A 243 -6.91 -15.58 -5.93
CA ILE A 243 -6.19 -15.99 -7.15
C ILE A 243 -7.18 -16.48 -8.20
N ILE A 244 -8.09 -17.38 -7.83
CA ILE A 244 -9.08 -17.99 -8.73
C ILE A 244 -9.99 -16.93 -9.34
N ASN A 245 -10.51 -15.99 -8.54
CA ASN A 245 -11.37 -14.92 -9.03
C ASN A 245 -10.66 -14.01 -10.02
N LYS A 246 -9.35 -13.79 -9.85
CA LYS A 246 -8.53 -12.96 -10.75
C LYS A 246 -7.93 -13.73 -11.93
N LEU A 247 -8.22 -15.04 -12.11
CA LEU A 247 -7.68 -15.84 -13.22
C LEU A 247 -8.23 -15.41 -14.59
N SER A 248 -9.49 -14.99 -14.64
CA SER A 248 -10.21 -14.70 -15.89
C SER A 248 -10.28 -13.21 -16.23
N ASN A 249 -9.51 -12.36 -15.55
CA ASN A 249 -9.50 -10.92 -15.82
C ASN A 249 -8.92 -10.64 -17.22
N ASP A 250 -9.52 -9.68 -17.94
CA ASP A 250 -8.98 -9.11 -19.16
C ASP A 250 -8.69 -7.60 -18.95
N PRO A 251 -7.42 -7.16 -18.95
CA PRO A 251 -6.21 -7.94 -19.18
C PRO A 251 -5.84 -8.89 -18.01
N PRO A 252 -5.08 -9.97 -18.27
CA PRO A 252 -4.70 -10.96 -17.26
C PRO A 252 -4.01 -10.31 -16.06
N PHE A 253 -4.54 -10.54 -14.86
CA PHE A 253 -3.94 -10.00 -13.63
C PHE A 253 -2.57 -10.65 -13.36
N PHE A 254 -2.51 -11.97 -13.47
CA PHE A 254 -1.28 -12.77 -13.31
C PHE A 254 -0.60 -12.99 -14.66
N ASP A 255 0.04 -11.95 -15.18
CA ASP A 255 0.75 -12.00 -16.45
C ASP A 255 2.12 -12.71 -16.36
N TYR A 256 2.75 -12.86 -17.53
CA TYR A 256 4.07 -13.47 -17.69
C TYR A 256 5.10 -12.94 -16.69
N LYS A 257 5.23 -11.62 -16.57
CA LYS A 257 6.30 -11.01 -15.77
C LYS A 257 5.95 -11.05 -14.28
N ALA A 258 4.67 -10.97 -13.90
CA ALA A 258 4.23 -11.20 -12.51
C ALA A 258 4.52 -12.62 -12.04
N LEU A 259 4.25 -13.64 -12.88
CA LEU A 259 4.56 -15.04 -12.58
C LEU A 259 6.07 -15.32 -12.60
N ARG A 260 6.82 -14.72 -13.53
CA ARG A 260 8.28 -14.88 -13.61
C ARG A 260 8.97 -14.33 -12.36
N VAL A 261 8.59 -13.14 -11.92
CA VAL A 261 9.22 -12.46 -10.77
C VAL A 261 8.78 -13.08 -9.45
N SER A 262 7.46 -13.24 -9.23
CA SER A 262 6.97 -13.85 -7.99
C SER A 262 7.33 -15.33 -7.90
N LYS A 263 7.41 -16.05 -9.03
CA LYS A 263 7.54 -17.51 -9.08
C LYS A 263 6.38 -18.21 -8.35
N LEU A 264 5.22 -17.56 -8.17
CA LEU A 264 4.07 -18.10 -7.43
C LEU A 264 3.67 -19.50 -7.92
N TYR A 265 3.72 -19.73 -9.23
CA TYR A 265 3.48 -21.04 -9.85
C TYR A 265 4.39 -22.16 -9.31
N LYS A 266 5.62 -21.87 -8.86
CA LYS A 266 6.48 -22.87 -8.24
C LYS A 266 6.01 -23.26 -6.84
N LEU A 267 5.54 -22.28 -6.07
CA LEU A 267 4.98 -22.53 -4.74
C LEU A 267 3.72 -23.40 -4.87
N LEU A 268 2.84 -23.09 -5.82
CA LEU A 268 1.63 -23.89 -6.05
C LEU A 268 1.95 -25.33 -6.44
N LYS A 269 3.05 -25.58 -7.16
CA LYS A 269 3.52 -26.95 -7.44
C LYS A 269 3.97 -27.69 -6.20
N VAL A 270 4.65 -27.00 -5.27
CA VAL A 270 5.05 -27.59 -3.98
C VAL A 270 3.80 -27.95 -3.17
N ILE A 271 2.84 -27.02 -3.06
CA ILE A 271 1.58 -27.26 -2.34
C ILE A 271 0.79 -28.43 -2.95
N ALA A 272 0.73 -28.52 -4.28
CA ALA A 272 0.04 -29.61 -4.99
C ALA A 272 0.72 -30.98 -4.85
N GLN A 273 1.97 -31.03 -4.41
CA GLN A 273 2.73 -32.27 -4.21
C GLN A 273 2.82 -32.68 -2.74
N ASP A 274 2.47 -31.79 -1.81
CA ASP A 274 2.47 -32.08 -0.38
C ASP A 274 1.15 -32.74 0.03
N GLU A 275 1.21 -33.99 0.46
CA GLU A 275 0.04 -34.78 0.89
C GLU A 275 -0.68 -34.13 2.09
N ASN A 276 0.04 -33.41 2.96
CA ASN A 276 -0.56 -32.72 4.12
C ASN A 276 -1.42 -31.52 3.71
N LEU A 277 -1.27 -31.06 2.46
CA LEU A 277 -1.99 -29.94 1.88
C LEU A 277 -3.00 -30.39 0.81
N ALA A 278 -3.42 -31.66 0.83
CA ALA A 278 -4.38 -32.25 -0.10
C ALA A 278 -5.63 -31.40 -0.35
N ARG A 279 -6.10 -30.67 0.68
CA ARG A 279 -7.26 -29.76 0.58
C ARG A 279 -7.12 -28.65 -0.47
N TYR A 280 -5.89 -28.32 -0.88
CA TYR A 280 -5.60 -27.27 -1.86
C TYR A 280 -5.20 -27.81 -3.23
N HIS A 281 -5.11 -29.13 -3.39
CA HIS A 281 -4.61 -29.73 -4.63
C HIS A 281 -5.47 -29.35 -5.83
N ASP A 282 -6.79 -29.41 -5.70
CA ASP A 282 -7.73 -29.05 -6.78
C ASP A 282 -7.56 -27.59 -7.21
N ASP A 283 -7.50 -26.67 -6.24
CA ASP A 283 -7.30 -25.25 -6.49
C ASP A 283 -5.93 -24.98 -7.15
N CYS A 284 -4.87 -25.59 -6.64
CA CYS A 284 -3.53 -25.49 -7.22
C CYS A 284 -3.50 -26.01 -8.65
N ASN A 285 -4.07 -27.18 -8.91
CA ASN A 285 -4.09 -27.79 -10.23
C ASN A 285 -4.90 -26.96 -11.22
N LYS A 286 -6.06 -26.42 -10.80
CA LYS A 286 -6.86 -25.49 -11.60
C LYS A 286 -6.06 -24.25 -11.99
N ILE A 287 -5.43 -23.59 -11.02
CA ILE A 287 -4.61 -22.39 -11.26
C ILE A 287 -3.42 -22.71 -12.19
N LEU A 288 -2.71 -23.81 -11.93
CA LEU A 288 -1.55 -24.24 -12.72
C LEU A 288 -1.93 -24.60 -14.16
N ALA A 289 -3.11 -25.18 -14.38
CA ALA A 289 -3.63 -25.46 -15.72
C ALA A 289 -3.87 -24.15 -16.49
N THR A 290 -4.50 -23.15 -15.87
CA THR A 290 -4.70 -21.82 -16.49
C THR A 290 -3.37 -21.14 -16.82
N TRP A 291 -2.37 -21.24 -15.94
CA TRP A 291 -1.05 -20.62 -16.17
C TRP A 291 -0.09 -21.46 -17.02
N ALA A 292 -0.49 -22.65 -17.50
CA ALA A 292 0.40 -23.56 -18.20
C ALA A 292 1.12 -22.91 -19.41
N PRO A 293 0.46 -22.12 -20.29
CA PRO A 293 1.13 -21.46 -21.41
C PRO A 293 2.23 -20.48 -20.94
N LEU A 294 1.94 -19.67 -19.91
CA LEU A 294 2.89 -18.71 -19.34
C LEU A 294 4.07 -19.43 -18.67
N ILE A 295 3.82 -20.55 -17.99
CA ILE A 295 4.87 -21.35 -17.34
C ILE A 295 5.82 -21.97 -18.37
N VAL A 296 5.30 -22.46 -19.50
CA VAL A 296 6.13 -22.97 -20.61
C VAL A 296 7.02 -21.87 -21.17
N GLN A 297 6.45 -20.69 -21.43
CA GLN A 297 7.20 -19.53 -21.90
C GLN A 297 8.33 -19.14 -20.91
N ILE A 298 8.05 -19.12 -19.60
CA ILE A 298 9.07 -18.80 -18.58
C ILE A 298 10.21 -19.82 -18.59
N LYS A 299 9.91 -21.11 -18.82
CA LYS A 299 10.92 -22.17 -18.87
C LYS A 299 11.82 -22.04 -20.11
N GLN A 300 11.22 -21.80 -21.28
CA GLN A 300 11.96 -21.64 -22.54
C GLN A 300 12.93 -20.46 -22.48
N GLU A 301 12.48 -19.30 -21.99
CA GLU A 301 13.37 -18.13 -21.85
C GLU A 301 14.53 -18.40 -20.88
N LYS A 302 14.30 -19.15 -19.81
CA LYS A 302 15.37 -19.54 -18.88
C LYS A 302 16.42 -20.44 -19.56
N GLN A 303 16.00 -21.38 -20.40
CA GLN A 303 16.91 -22.27 -21.13
C GLN A 303 17.73 -21.48 -22.17
N MET A 304 17.10 -20.55 -22.90
CA MET A 304 17.79 -19.68 -23.85
C MET A 304 18.83 -18.79 -23.16
N ALA A 305 18.48 -18.18 -22.02
CA ALA A 305 19.42 -17.35 -21.25
C ALA A 305 20.65 -18.17 -20.76
N GLN A 306 20.42 -19.40 -20.32
CA GLN A 306 21.50 -20.30 -19.89
C GLN A 306 22.44 -20.71 -21.03
N GLN A 307 21.93 -20.83 -22.26
CA GLN A 307 22.76 -21.18 -23.43
C GLN A 307 23.61 -19.99 -23.92
N MET A 308 23.08 -18.77 -23.86
CA MET A 308 23.83 -17.55 -24.21
C MET A 308 25.01 -17.28 -23.26
N ASP A 309 24.83 -17.51 -21.95
CA ASP A 309 25.90 -17.33 -20.97
C ASP A 309 27.03 -18.36 -21.18
N THR A 310 26.71 -19.59 -21.58
CA THR A 310 27.73 -20.62 -21.87
C THR A 310 28.54 -20.33 -23.13
N SER A 311 27.93 -19.78 -24.18
CA SER A 311 28.64 -19.44 -25.43
C SER A 311 29.54 -18.21 -25.33
N THR A 312 29.35 -17.35 -24.33
CA THR A 312 30.19 -16.13 -24.15
C THR A 312 31.50 -16.44 -23.40
N THR A 313 31.59 -17.59 -22.71
CA THR A 313 32.76 -17.93 -21.88
C THR A 313 33.81 -18.73 -22.66
N ASP A 314 33.43 -19.38 -23.76
CA ASP A 314 34.36 -20.16 -24.58
C ASP A 314 35.17 -19.30 -25.58
N ASP A 315 34.76 -18.06 -25.85
CA ASP A 315 35.40 -17.17 -26.85
C ASP A 315 36.58 -16.33 -26.30
N ILE A 316 36.88 -16.40 -24.99
CA ILE A 316 38.01 -15.68 -24.36
C ILE A 316 39.24 -16.60 -24.14
N SER A 317 39.18 -17.88 -24.50
CA SER A 317 40.26 -18.85 -24.24
C SER A 317 41.27 -19.07 -25.38
N LEU A 318 41.15 -18.37 -26.52
CA LEU A 318 41.93 -18.67 -27.74
C LEU A 318 42.92 -17.59 -28.22
N VAL A 319 43.46 -16.74 -27.34
CA VAL A 319 44.60 -15.87 -27.72
C VAL A 319 45.60 -15.69 -26.57
N SER A 320 46.43 -16.69 -26.31
CA SER A 320 47.80 -16.48 -25.82
C SER A 320 48.57 -17.80 -25.69
N ASP A 321 49.25 -18.22 -26.76
CA ASP A 321 50.46 -19.05 -26.65
C ASP A 321 51.33 -18.89 -27.90
N VAL A 322 52.04 -17.75 -27.97
CA VAL A 322 53.22 -17.59 -28.85
C VAL A 322 54.44 -17.82 -27.97
N LYS A 323 54.95 -19.06 -27.98
CA LYS A 323 56.19 -19.43 -27.30
C LYS A 323 57.35 -19.34 -28.28
N VAL A 324 58.20 -18.33 -28.10
CA VAL A 324 59.47 -18.13 -28.79
C VAL A 324 60.44 -19.25 -28.39
N GLY A 325 60.89 -20.03 -29.36
CA GLY A 325 61.90 -21.08 -29.20
C GLY A 325 63.27 -20.61 -29.66
N GLU A 326 64.17 -20.40 -28.71
CA GLU A 326 65.59 -20.14 -28.89
C GLU A 326 66.32 -21.47 -29.18
N GLN A 327 66.90 -21.62 -30.38
CA GLN A 327 67.76 -22.75 -30.74
C GLN A 327 69.22 -22.38 -30.46
N SER A 328 69.84 -23.12 -29.53
CA SER A 328 71.29 -23.14 -29.34
C SER A 328 71.86 -24.48 -29.79
N SER A 329 72.90 -24.37 -30.61
CA SER A 329 73.54 -25.37 -31.44
C SER A 329 74.31 -26.44 -30.64
N LYS A 330 74.23 -27.69 -31.08
CA LYS A 330 75.19 -28.75 -30.73
C LYS A 330 76.29 -28.81 -31.80
N SER A 331 77.55 -28.82 -31.36
CA SER A 331 78.67 -29.38 -32.13
C SER A 331 79.35 -30.42 -31.26
N LEU A 332 79.56 -31.62 -31.80
CA LEU A 332 80.60 -32.56 -31.37
C LEU A 332 80.84 -33.59 -32.49
N ASN A 333 82.09 -33.58 -32.96
CA ASN A 333 82.84 -34.54 -33.77
C ASN A 333 82.36 -34.90 -35.19
#